data_AF-A0A6G1LGD8-F1
#
_entry.id   AF-A0A6G1LGD8-F1
#
_cell.length_a   1.000
_cell.length_b   1.000
_cell.length_c   1.000
_cell.angle_alpha   90.00
_cell.angle_beta   90.00
_cell.angle_gamma   90.00
#
_symmetry.space_group_name_H-M   'P 1'
#
loop_
_entity.id
_entity.type
_entity.pdbx_description
1 polymer ?
#
loop_
_entity_poly.entity_id
_entity_poly.type
_entity_poly.pdbx_seq_one_letter_code
_entity_poly.pdbx_strand_id
1 'polypeptide(L)'
;MSPAAAGIAFRLYGSRQMESEADFIGLLLMADAGYDPTAAAVLCRELATKQEQQHQELVRKHGVGKVRRLEEWQRTHPNDEKRLKKLKESIPSVTANTVSAGSECSTLQDENFKLWRDFLAERDAYEPQDLERLSSPIYKTTKI
;
A
#
# COMPACT_ATOMS: atom_id res chain seq x y z
N MET A 1 18.37 -17.50 -24.70
CA MET A 1 17.96 -16.10 -24.98
C MET A 1 19.21 -15.29 -25.28
N SER A 2 19.24 -14.51 -26.37
CA SER A 2 20.39 -13.65 -26.69
C SER A 2 20.66 -12.64 -25.55
N PRO A 3 21.93 -12.30 -25.23
CA PRO A 3 22.26 -11.28 -24.22
C PRO A 3 21.52 -9.95 -24.42
N ALA A 4 21.23 -9.60 -25.68
CA ALA A 4 20.45 -8.41 -26.03
C ALA A 4 18.98 -8.55 -25.61
N ALA A 5 18.37 -9.72 -25.82
CA ALA A 5 16.99 -9.99 -25.41
C ALA A 5 16.85 -10.05 -23.88
N ALA A 6 17.83 -10.63 -23.17
CA ALA A 6 17.88 -10.60 -21.71
C ALA A 6 18.03 -9.17 -21.17
N GLY A 7 18.86 -8.34 -21.80
CA GLY A 7 19.03 -6.93 -21.42
C GLY A 7 17.83 -6.03 -21.72
N ILE A 8 16.97 -6.42 -22.67
CA ILE A 8 15.69 -5.73 -22.94
C ILE A 8 14.62 -6.19 -21.93
N ALA A 9 14.49 -7.49 -21.69
CA ALA A 9 13.56 -8.02 -20.69
C ALA A 9 13.85 -7.47 -19.28
N PHE A 10 15.12 -7.39 -18.90
CA PHE A 10 15.55 -6.77 -17.64
C PHE A 10 15.22 -5.27 -17.58
N ARG A 11 15.29 -4.56 -18.71
CA ARG A 11 14.92 -3.13 -18.79
C ARG A 11 13.41 -2.89 -18.80
N LEU A 12 12.64 -3.86 -19.27
CA LEU A 12 11.18 -3.80 -19.30
C LEU A 12 10.57 -4.14 -17.94
N TYR A 13 11.25 -4.92 -17.10
CA TYR A 13 10.78 -5.26 -15.75
C TYR A 13 10.60 -3.99 -14.90
N GLY A 14 9.36 -3.72 -14.43
CA GLY A 14 9.03 -2.52 -13.66
C GLY A 14 9.17 -1.20 -14.44
N SER A 15 9.00 -1.23 -15.77
CA SER A 15 9.00 0.02 -16.56
C SER A 15 7.99 1.02 -16.00
N ARG A 16 8.36 2.31 -15.97
CA ARG A 16 7.49 3.37 -15.43
C ARG A 16 6.14 3.48 -16.14
N GLN A 17 6.07 3.02 -17.40
CA GLN A 17 4.84 2.93 -18.16
C GLN A 17 3.91 1.86 -17.57
N MET A 18 4.44 0.67 -17.27
CA MET A 18 3.68 -0.42 -16.66
C MET A 18 3.21 -0.08 -15.25
N GLU A 19 4.02 0.61 -14.45
CA GLU A 19 3.57 1.10 -13.13
C GLU A 19 2.37 2.05 -13.26
N SER A 20 2.40 2.94 -14.27
CA SER A 20 1.29 3.88 -14.49
C SER A 20 0.01 3.18 -14.96
N GLU A 21 0.15 2.14 -15.78
CA GLU A 21 -0.97 1.32 -16.25
C GLU A 21 -1.53 0.47 -15.11
N ALA A 22 -0.68 -0.16 -14.31
CA ALA A 22 -1.06 -0.91 -13.11
C ALA A 22 -1.79 -0.03 -12.10
N ASP A 23 -1.30 1.20 -11.86
CA ASP A 23 -1.96 2.19 -11.00
C ASP A 23 -3.38 2.52 -11.51
N PHE A 24 -3.54 2.74 -12.81
CA PHE A 24 -4.84 3.05 -13.40
C PHE A 24 -5.82 1.88 -13.33
N ILE A 25 -5.39 0.68 -13.69
CA ILE A 25 -6.21 -0.55 -13.60
C ILE A 25 -6.58 -0.82 -12.14
N GLY A 26 -5.62 -0.64 -11.21
CA GLY A 26 -5.86 -0.77 -9.78
C GLY A 26 -6.94 0.18 -9.29
N LEU A 27 -6.93 1.45 -9.71
CA LEU A 27 -7.98 2.42 -9.37
C LEU A 27 -9.36 1.95 -9.87
N LEU A 28 -9.45 1.46 -11.12
CA LEU A 28 -10.70 0.94 -11.67
C LEU A 28 -11.22 -0.25 -10.85
N LEU A 29 -10.35 -1.19 -10.49
CA LEU A 29 -10.72 -2.36 -9.68
C LEU A 29 -11.13 -1.98 -8.25
N MET A 30 -10.43 -1.02 -7.63
CA MET A 30 -10.79 -0.50 -6.32
C MET A 30 -12.19 0.10 -6.37
N ALA A 31 -12.44 0.96 -7.36
CA ALA A 31 -13.72 1.59 -7.55
C ALA A 31 -14.80 0.52 -7.77
N ASP A 32 -14.62 -0.39 -8.73
CA ASP A 32 -15.59 -1.46 -9.02
C ASP A 32 -15.92 -2.33 -7.81
N ALA A 33 -14.92 -2.63 -6.97
CA ALA A 33 -15.09 -3.37 -5.72
C ALA A 33 -15.70 -2.55 -4.55
N GLY A 34 -16.03 -1.27 -4.77
CA GLY A 34 -16.63 -0.38 -3.78
C GLY A 34 -15.65 0.29 -2.81
N TYR A 35 -14.34 0.16 -3.04
CA TYR A 35 -13.31 0.87 -2.28
C TYR A 35 -13.18 2.33 -2.76
N ASP A 36 -12.81 3.23 -1.85
CA ASP A 36 -12.46 4.61 -2.19
C ASP A 36 -11.12 4.68 -2.96
N PRO A 37 -11.12 5.07 -4.26
CA PRO A 37 -9.89 5.18 -5.05
C PRO A 37 -8.93 6.25 -4.53
N THR A 38 -9.38 7.22 -3.72
CA THR A 38 -8.49 8.24 -3.12
C THR A 38 -7.51 7.62 -2.13
N ALA A 39 -7.86 6.49 -1.50
CA ALA A 39 -7.01 5.76 -0.58
C ALA A 39 -5.69 5.29 -1.24
N ALA A 40 -5.70 5.01 -2.54
CA ALA A 40 -4.49 4.65 -3.29
C ALA A 40 -3.45 5.79 -3.29
N ALA A 41 -3.88 7.04 -3.46
CA ALA A 41 -3.00 8.20 -3.43
C ALA A 41 -2.46 8.46 -2.01
N VAL A 42 -3.27 8.20 -0.98
CA VAL A 42 -2.85 8.30 0.43
C VAL A 42 -1.77 7.26 0.73
N LEU A 43 -2.02 5.98 0.42
CA LEU A 43 -1.08 4.88 0.60
C LEU A 43 0.24 5.16 -0.12
N CYS A 44 0.17 5.58 -1.38
CA CYS A 44 1.33 5.93 -2.18
C CYS A 44 2.18 7.02 -1.53
N ARG A 45 1.55 8.10 -1.04
CA ARG A 45 2.25 9.17 -0.31
C ARG A 45 2.91 8.65 0.98
N GLU A 46 2.17 7.89 1.79
CA GLU A 46 2.67 7.40 3.07
C GLU A 46 3.84 6.42 2.92
N LEU A 47 3.79 5.55 1.91
CA LEU A 47 4.90 4.67 1.57
C LEU A 47 6.15 5.45 1.15
N ALA A 48 5.98 6.52 0.35
CA ALA A 48 7.10 7.38 -0.03
C ALA A 48 7.72 8.08 1.20
N THR A 49 6.90 8.57 2.13
CA THR A 49 7.38 9.18 3.38
C THR A 49 8.11 8.18 4.27
N LYS A 50 7.54 6.98 4.49
CA LYS A 50 8.19 5.93 5.29
C LYS A 50 9.51 5.49 4.67
N GLN A 51 9.55 5.35 3.34
CA GLN A 51 10.77 5.03 2.62
C GLN A 51 11.85 6.08 2.85
N GLU A 52 11.51 7.36 2.74
CA GLU A 52 12.46 8.46 2.96
C GLU A 52 13.00 8.44 4.40
N GLN A 53 12.13 8.24 5.39
CA GLN A 53 12.52 8.14 6.80
C GLN A 53 13.49 6.97 7.05
N GLN A 54 13.17 5.77 6.54
CA GLN A 54 14.03 4.60 6.65
C GLN A 54 15.38 4.83 5.95
N HIS A 55 15.37 5.48 4.78
CA HIS A 55 16.59 5.80 4.06
C HIS A 55 17.48 6.75 4.86
N GLN A 56 16.91 7.83 5.41
CA GLN A 56 17.62 8.80 6.23
C GLN A 56 18.22 8.15 7.49
N GLU A 57 17.47 7.29 8.17
CA GLU A 57 17.95 6.57 9.36
C GLU A 57 19.18 5.71 9.02
N LEU A 58 19.13 4.98 7.91
CA LEU A 58 20.24 4.15 7.50
C LEU A 58 21.42 4.97 6.99
N VAL A 59 21.18 6.08 6.29
CA VAL A 59 22.25 7.00 5.89
C VAL A 59 22.94 7.56 7.13
N ARG A 60 22.20 7.89 8.19
CA ARG A 60 22.76 8.31 9.48
C ARG A 60 23.62 7.21 10.11
N LYS A 61 23.18 5.94 10.03
CA LYS A 61 23.87 4.79 10.65
C LYS A 61 25.10 4.32 9.86
N HIS A 62 25.05 4.34 8.54
CA HIS A 62 26.04 3.71 7.66
C HIS A 62 26.86 4.70 6.84
N GLY A 63 26.47 5.98 6.81
CA GLY A 63 27.12 7.04 6.05
C GLY A 63 26.53 7.24 4.65
N VAL A 64 26.68 8.47 4.15
CA VAL A 64 26.19 8.90 2.83
C VAL A 64 26.83 8.05 1.73
N GLY A 65 26.02 7.62 0.75
CA GLY A 65 26.46 6.84 -0.42
C GLY A 65 26.60 5.33 -0.19
N LYS A 66 26.50 4.84 1.05
CA LYS A 66 26.56 3.39 1.37
C LYS A 66 25.19 2.71 1.46
N VAL A 67 24.12 3.49 1.45
CA VAL A 67 22.74 3.00 1.58
C VAL A 67 22.05 3.06 0.22
N ARG A 68 21.57 1.91 -0.24
CA ARG A 68 20.67 1.81 -1.41
C ARG A 68 19.22 1.67 -0.93
N ARG A 69 18.28 1.79 -1.87
CA ARG A 69 16.84 1.55 -1.63
C ARG A 69 16.63 0.20 -0.93
N LEU A 70 15.81 0.20 0.13
CA LEU A 70 15.88 -0.78 1.22
C LEU A 70 14.97 -1.97 1.03
N GLU A 71 13.74 -1.74 0.60
CA GLU A 71 12.74 -2.79 0.52
C GLU A 71 12.73 -3.42 -0.89
N GLU A 72 12.58 -4.74 -0.94
CA GLU A 72 12.68 -5.50 -2.20
C GLU A 72 11.63 -5.08 -3.23
N TRP A 73 10.39 -4.83 -2.79
CA TRP A 73 9.30 -4.39 -3.67
C TRP A 73 9.59 -3.02 -4.29
N GLN A 74 10.31 -2.13 -3.60
CA GLN A 74 10.60 -0.79 -4.14
C GLN A 74 11.65 -0.81 -5.25
N ARG A 75 12.41 -1.92 -5.35
CA ARG A 75 13.35 -2.13 -6.46
C ARG A 75 12.61 -2.44 -7.75
N THR A 76 11.47 -3.13 -7.64
CA THR A 76 10.67 -3.58 -8.78
C THR A 76 9.51 -2.63 -9.07
N HIS A 77 9.01 -1.93 -8.05
CA HIS A 77 7.92 -0.95 -8.11
C HIS A 77 8.36 0.35 -7.45
N PRO A 78 9.13 1.20 -8.15
CA PRO A 78 9.57 2.46 -7.59
C PRO A 78 8.36 3.38 -7.34
N ASN A 79 8.26 3.87 -6.10
CA ASN A 79 7.32 4.92 -5.76
C ASN A 79 7.96 6.27 -6.07
N ASP A 80 7.36 7.06 -6.97
CA ASP A 80 7.86 8.37 -7.36
C ASP A 80 6.74 9.42 -7.34
N GLU A 81 7.12 10.70 -7.27
CA GLU A 81 6.15 11.80 -7.27
C GLU A 81 5.29 11.85 -8.54
N LYS A 82 5.81 11.31 -9.66
CA LYS A 82 5.08 11.28 -10.93
C LYS A 82 3.91 10.30 -10.87
N ARG A 83 4.08 9.15 -10.20
CA ARG A 83 3.01 8.19 -9.93
C ARG A 83 1.94 8.79 -9.05
N LEU A 84 2.33 9.43 -7.94
CA LEU A 84 1.37 10.13 -7.07
C LEU A 84 0.57 11.20 -7.84
N LYS A 85 1.23 11.95 -8.71
CA LYS A 85 0.58 12.94 -9.59
C LYS A 85 -0.42 12.26 -10.55
N LYS A 86 -0.01 11.20 -11.24
CA LYS A 86 -0.88 10.45 -12.18
C LYS A 86 -2.07 9.80 -11.48
N LEU A 87 -1.88 9.25 -10.29
CA LEU A 87 -2.96 8.71 -9.46
C LEU A 87 -4.01 9.79 -9.20
N LYS A 88 -3.57 10.96 -8.71
CA LYS A 88 -4.46 12.10 -8.45
C LYS A 88 -5.20 12.59 -9.70
N GLU A 89 -4.54 12.59 -10.86
CA GLU A 89 -5.15 12.97 -12.13
C GLU A 89 -6.18 11.93 -12.63
N SER A 90 -5.97 10.65 -12.33
CA SER A 90 -6.83 9.55 -12.79
C SER A 90 -8.06 9.32 -11.90
N ILE A 91 -7.95 9.61 -10.60
CA ILE A 91 -9.03 9.38 -9.62
C ILE A 91 -10.37 9.98 -10.07
N PRO A 92 -10.47 11.27 -10.48
CA PRO A 92 -11.74 11.85 -10.90
C PRO A 92 -12.40 11.12 -12.07
N SER A 93 -11.61 10.60 -13.02
CA SER A 93 -12.18 9.87 -14.17
C SER A 93 -12.67 8.48 -13.77
N VAL A 94 -11.99 7.84 -12.81
CA VAL A 94 -12.37 6.51 -12.32
C VAL A 94 -13.64 6.59 -11.46
N THR A 95 -13.72 7.57 -10.57
CA THR A 95 -14.88 7.75 -9.68
C THR A 95 -16.13 8.15 -10.45
N ALA A 96 -16.01 8.98 -11.49
CA ALA A 96 -17.17 9.35 -12.32
C ALA A 96 -17.74 8.19 -13.16
N ASN A 97 -16.93 7.17 -13.47
CA ASN A 97 -17.28 6.08 -14.39
C ASN A 97 -17.68 4.77 -13.70
N THR A 98 -17.69 4.73 -12.36
CA THR A 98 -17.98 3.50 -11.61
C THR A 98 -19.29 3.65 -10.83
N VAL A 99 -20.18 2.67 -11.00
CA VAL A 99 -21.54 2.63 -10.40
C VAL A 99 -21.49 2.61 -8.86
N SER A 100 -20.35 2.22 -8.32
CA SER A 100 -20.06 2.02 -6.90
C SER A 100 -19.61 3.29 -6.16
N ALA A 101 -19.16 4.34 -6.87
CA ALA A 101 -18.78 5.61 -6.27
C ALA A 101 -20.03 6.33 -5.72
N GLY A 102 -20.38 6.04 -4.46
CA GLY A 102 -21.62 6.47 -3.82
C GLY A 102 -22.67 5.37 -3.61
N SER A 103 -22.31 4.10 -3.85
CA SER A 103 -23.18 2.96 -3.53
C SER A 103 -23.18 2.65 -2.03
N GLU A 104 -24.23 2.00 -1.53
CA GLU A 104 -24.31 1.52 -0.13
C GLU A 104 -23.08 0.65 0.26
N CYS A 105 -22.42 0.01 -0.71
CA CYS A 105 -21.20 -0.77 -0.48
C CYS A 105 -20.03 0.11 0.00
N SER A 106 -19.84 1.31 -0.57
CA SER A 106 -18.76 2.20 -0.14
C SER A 106 -18.99 2.74 1.27
N THR A 107 -20.25 3.06 1.62
CA THR A 107 -20.59 3.53 2.99
C THR A 107 -20.47 2.43 4.03
N LEU A 108 -20.83 1.18 3.69
CA LEU A 108 -20.67 0.02 4.57
C LEU A 108 -19.19 -0.30 4.86
N GLN A 109 -18.30 -0.07 3.89
CA GLN A 109 -16.87 -0.24 4.14
C GLN A 109 -16.36 0.82 5.13
N ASP A 110 -16.73 2.09 4.98
CA ASP A 110 -16.30 3.16 5.89
C ASP A 110 -16.77 2.92 7.33
N GLU A 111 -18.02 2.47 7.51
CA GLU A 111 -18.56 2.14 8.83
C GLU A 111 -17.90 0.90 9.44
N ASN A 112 -17.70 -0.17 8.66
CA ASN A 112 -17.02 -1.38 9.14
C ASN A 112 -15.55 -1.11 9.49
N PHE A 113 -14.84 -0.31 8.69
CA PHE A 113 -13.47 0.10 8.99
C PHE A 113 -13.41 1.08 10.17
N LYS A 114 -14.43 1.91 10.38
CA LYS A 114 -14.54 2.73 11.59
C LYS A 114 -14.71 1.84 12.82
N LEU A 115 -15.65 0.90 12.81
CA LEU A 115 -15.84 -0.06 13.90
C LEU A 115 -14.56 -0.84 14.19
N TRP A 116 -13.84 -1.28 13.16
CA TRP A 116 -12.59 -2.01 13.32
C TRP A 116 -11.45 -1.13 13.84
N ARG A 117 -11.36 0.13 13.41
CA ARG A 117 -10.39 1.11 13.94
C ARG A 117 -10.70 1.49 15.39
N ASP A 118 -11.96 1.72 15.72
CA ASP A 118 -12.42 2.01 17.07
C ASP A 118 -12.10 0.81 17.98
N PHE A 119 -12.39 -0.42 17.53
CA PHE A 119 -11.99 -1.66 18.22
C PHE A 119 -10.47 -1.75 18.46
N LEU A 120 -9.64 -1.42 17.45
CA LEU A 120 -8.19 -1.43 17.62
C LEU A 120 -7.68 -0.31 18.54
N ALA A 121 -8.29 0.87 18.48
CA ALA A 121 -7.95 1.99 19.36
C ALA A 121 -8.32 1.70 20.82
N GLU A 122 -9.42 0.97 21.05
CA GLU A 122 -9.82 0.46 22.35
C GLU A 122 -8.90 -0.69 22.83
N ARG A 123 -8.31 -1.48 21.92
CA ARG A 123 -7.38 -2.56 22.24
C ARG A 123 -6.07 -2.07 22.88
N ASP A 124 -5.62 -0.88 22.54
CA ASP A 124 -4.42 -0.27 23.17
C ASP A 124 -4.67 0.17 24.63
N ALA A 125 -5.90 0.00 25.14
CA ALA A 125 -6.28 0.21 26.54
C ALA A 125 -6.27 -1.07 27.40
N TYR A 126 -5.81 -2.22 26.87
CA TYR A 126 -5.84 -3.51 27.57
C TYR A 126 -4.67 -3.65 28.58
N GLU A 127 -5.00 -3.80 29.87
CA GLU A 127 -4.04 -3.98 30.95
C GLU A 127 -3.31 -5.36 30.86
N PRO A 128 -2.08 -5.52 31.37
CA PRO A 128 -1.29 -6.75 31.19
C PRO A 128 -1.95 -8.05 31.69
N GLN A 129 -2.82 -7.95 32.68
CA GLN A 129 -3.59 -9.03 33.33
C GLN A 129 -4.61 -9.69 32.39
N ASP A 130 -4.92 -8.98 31.32
CA ASP A 130 -6.01 -9.25 30.40
C ASP A 130 -5.44 -10.05 29.19
N LEU A 131 -4.14 -9.93 28.91
CA LEU A 131 -3.37 -10.78 27.99
C LEU A 131 -3.24 -12.25 28.45
N GLU A 132 -3.35 -12.54 29.76
CA GLU A 132 -3.42 -13.92 30.26
C GLU A 132 -4.71 -14.62 29.84
N ARG A 133 -5.81 -13.87 29.72
CA ARG A 133 -7.09 -14.36 29.17
C ARG A 133 -6.99 -14.65 27.67
N LEU A 134 -6.04 -14.01 26.98
CA LEU A 134 -5.57 -14.30 25.63
C LEU A 134 -4.42 -15.34 25.59
N SER A 135 -4.24 -16.15 26.66
CA SER A 135 -3.46 -17.41 26.67
C SER A 135 -4.29 -18.71 26.92
N SER A 136 -5.56 -18.58 27.33
CA SER A 136 -6.63 -19.61 27.24
C SER A 136 -6.60 -20.51 25.99
N PRO A 137 -7.10 -21.76 26.08
CA PRO A 137 -6.89 -22.78 25.04
C PRO A 137 -7.55 -22.52 23.68
N ILE A 138 -8.45 -21.54 23.56
CA ILE A 138 -9.33 -21.38 22.38
C ILE A 138 -8.56 -20.91 21.12
N TYR A 139 -7.44 -20.18 21.28
CA TYR A 139 -6.60 -19.72 20.15
C TYR A 139 -5.15 -20.22 20.25
N LYS A 140 -4.90 -21.35 20.92
CA LYS A 140 -3.59 -22.02 20.76
C LYS A 140 -3.46 -22.42 19.29
N THR A 141 -2.76 -21.57 18.53
CA THR A 141 -2.38 -21.83 17.16
C THR A 141 -1.56 -23.12 17.16
N THR A 142 -2.06 -24.14 16.47
CA THR A 142 -1.26 -25.30 16.10
C THR A 142 -0.06 -24.77 15.32
N LYS A 143 1.14 -24.90 15.90
CA LYS A 143 2.39 -24.58 15.21
C LYS A 143 2.45 -25.42 13.93
N ILE A 144 2.63 -24.75 12.79
CA ILE A 144 3.19 -25.35 11.57
C ILE A 144 4.70 -25.43 11.75
#